data_AF-B9Z2Z5-F1
#
_entry.id   AF-B9Z2Z5-F1
#
_cell.length_a   1.000
_cell.length_b   1.000
_cell.length_c   1.000
_cell.angle_alpha   90.00
_cell.angle_beta   90.00
_cell.angle_gamma   90.00
#
_symmetry.space_group_name_H-M   'P 1'
#
loop_
_entity.id
_entity.type
_entity.pdbx_description
1 polymer ?
#
loop_
_entity_poly.entity_id
_entity_poly.type
_entity_poly.pdbx_seq_one_letter_code
_entity_poly.pdbx_strand_id
1 'polypeptide(L)'
;MAPQQESPFAHHLQCEARKLRKKDASLTRLQALDQAARLNGFENWRHFTNSYQSPTVFYPGVIETSWRETPRQYWLERIDLKLQSNLIELFPPVNLRHDFWQGAWFDKEQGKIRVPTRFNGSEMDKNNPQSRARETIACIARHLVFLDATGLKPSFAWQTALVGIPQAARGLLCFDHQKVWRDKDGRYLITTEPYPENLRDNLEEFKTIAGKYNYEVVESRWPGMHNPSEFGTRLVLMAHKKRGANLRAILAKLDHLPASYLPDQLWQGKTTPM
;
A
#
# COMPACT_ATOMS: atom_id res chain seq x y z
N MET A 1 0.15 6.81 23.84
CA MET A 1 0.31 5.44 23.30
C MET A 1 -1.05 5.00 22.78
N ALA A 2 -1.29 5.06 21.48
CA ALA A 2 -2.52 4.53 20.88
C ALA A 2 -2.37 3.00 20.72
N PRO A 3 -3.46 2.21 20.89
CA PRO A 3 -3.37 0.77 20.97
C PRO A 3 -2.90 0.20 19.62
N GLN A 4 -1.87 -0.66 19.66
CA GLN A 4 -1.67 -1.66 18.62
C GLN A 4 -3.03 -2.35 18.42
N GLN A 5 -3.45 -2.60 17.18
CA GLN A 5 -4.59 -3.49 16.96
C GLN A 5 -4.29 -4.78 17.72
N GLU A 6 -4.97 -4.98 18.85
CA GLU A 6 -4.72 -6.13 19.70
C GLU A 6 -5.04 -7.36 18.86
N SER A 7 -4.09 -8.30 18.81
CA SER A 7 -4.34 -9.59 18.17
C SER A 7 -5.68 -10.14 18.66
N PRO A 8 -6.55 -10.69 17.78
CA PRO A 8 -7.82 -11.28 18.20
C PRO A 8 -7.67 -12.28 19.35
N PHE A 9 -6.53 -12.96 19.41
CA PHE A 9 -6.19 -13.89 20.49
C PHE A 9 -5.69 -13.19 21.77
N ALA A 10 -4.98 -12.07 21.66
CA ALA A 10 -4.67 -11.21 22.80
C ALA A 10 -5.96 -10.65 23.44
N HIS A 11 -6.91 -10.21 22.61
CA HIS A 11 -8.22 -9.75 23.07
C HIS A 11 -9.01 -10.89 23.75
N HIS A 12 -8.96 -12.11 23.19
CA HIS A 12 -9.54 -13.31 23.81
C HIS A 12 -8.98 -13.56 25.22
N LEU A 13 -7.66 -13.58 25.38
CA LEU A 13 -6.99 -13.75 26.68
C LEU A 13 -7.36 -12.64 27.69
N GLN A 14 -7.49 -11.39 27.23
CA GLN A 14 -7.95 -10.29 28.08
C GLN A 14 -9.41 -10.48 28.52
N CYS A 15 -10.29 -10.98 27.65
CA CYS A 15 -11.65 -11.34 28.01
C CYS A 15 -11.69 -12.49 29.03
N GLU A 16 -10.84 -13.50 28.89
CA GLU A 16 -10.71 -14.59 29.86
C GLU A 16 -10.20 -14.09 31.21
N ALA A 17 -9.17 -13.24 31.23
CA ALA A 17 -8.68 -12.60 32.45
C ALA A 17 -9.78 -11.78 33.15
N ARG A 18 -10.64 -11.08 32.39
CA ARG A 18 -11.81 -10.39 32.96
C ARG A 18 -12.82 -11.37 33.56
N LYS A 19 -13.05 -12.54 32.96
CA LYS A 19 -13.93 -13.58 33.52
C LYS A 19 -13.33 -14.18 34.80
N LEU A 20 -12.03 -14.42 34.85
CA LEU A 20 -11.33 -14.92 36.04
C LEU A 20 -11.47 -13.97 37.21
N ARG A 21 -11.27 -12.66 36.99
CA ARG A 21 -11.46 -11.63 38.03
C ARG A 21 -12.89 -11.46 38.51
N LYS A 22 -13.89 -11.85 37.69
CA LYS A 22 -15.30 -11.88 38.12
C LYS A 22 -15.59 -13.08 39.03
N LYS A 23 -14.87 -14.19 38.86
CA LYS A 23 -15.00 -15.39 39.70
C LYS A 23 -14.19 -15.28 41.00
N ASP A 24 -13.04 -14.61 40.94
CA ASP A 24 -12.18 -14.37 42.08
C ASP A 24 -11.75 -12.89 42.10
N ALA A 25 -12.40 -12.13 42.99
CA ALA A 25 -12.15 -10.70 43.14
C ALA A 25 -10.77 -10.39 43.76
N SER A 26 -10.08 -11.39 44.34
CA SER A 26 -8.74 -11.21 44.92
C SER A 26 -7.65 -11.13 43.86
N LEU A 27 -7.92 -11.55 42.62
CA LEU A 27 -6.96 -11.53 41.52
C LEU A 27 -6.71 -10.11 40.99
N THR A 28 -5.44 -9.71 41.00
CA THR A 28 -4.99 -8.52 40.27
C THR A 28 -5.13 -8.73 38.75
N ARG A 29 -5.16 -7.63 37.99
CA ARG A 29 -5.24 -7.69 36.51
C ARG A 29 -4.11 -8.52 35.90
N LEU A 30 -2.89 -8.38 36.41
CA LEU A 30 -1.72 -9.08 35.88
C LEU A 30 -1.78 -10.58 36.19
N GLN A 31 -2.14 -10.96 37.42
CA GLN A 31 -2.31 -12.38 37.80
C GLN A 31 -3.39 -13.06 36.96
N ALA A 32 -4.49 -12.37 36.69
CA ALA A 32 -5.56 -12.91 35.84
C ALA A 32 -5.13 -13.06 34.38
N LEU A 33 -4.27 -12.16 33.86
CA LEU A 33 -3.69 -12.29 32.52
C LEU A 33 -2.67 -13.43 32.44
N ASP A 34 -1.84 -13.60 33.47
CA ASP A 34 -0.90 -14.71 33.56
C ASP A 34 -1.64 -16.06 33.66
N GLN A 35 -2.73 -16.11 34.42
CA GLN A 35 -3.55 -17.30 34.53
C GLN A 35 -4.30 -17.61 33.22
N ALA A 36 -4.86 -16.60 32.55
CA ALA A 36 -5.46 -16.78 31.22
C ALA A 36 -4.42 -17.29 30.20
N ALA A 37 -3.21 -16.73 30.22
CA ALA A 37 -2.11 -17.19 29.36
C ALA A 37 -1.72 -18.65 29.64
N ARG A 38 -1.64 -19.06 30.91
CA ARG A 38 -1.38 -20.46 31.31
C ARG A 38 -2.45 -21.44 30.87
N LEU A 39 -3.72 -21.06 30.99
CA LEU A 39 -4.82 -21.89 30.48
C LEU A 39 -4.76 -22.12 28.97
N ASN A 40 -4.06 -21.25 28.25
CA ASN A 40 -3.87 -21.32 26.80
C ASN A 40 -2.45 -21.78 26.41
N GLY A 41 -1.71 -22.41 27.32
CA GLY A 41 -0.42 -23.05 27.01
C GLY A 41 0.82 -22.14 27.04
N PHE A 42 0.71 -20.92 27.57
CA PHE A 42 1.85 -20.01 27.76
C PHE A 42 2.30 -19.99 29.23
N GLU A 43 3.57 -19.74 29.52
CA GLU A 43 4.04 -19.69 30.92
C GLU A 43 3.42 -18.55 31.75
N ASN A 44 3.18 -17.40 31.10
CA ASN A 44 2.59 -16.18 31.66
C ASN A 44 2.24 -15.20 30.51
N TRP A 45 1.64 -14.05 30.83
CA TRP A 45 1.27 -13.03 29.85
C TRP A 45 2.47 -12.50 29.08
N ARG A 46 3.63 -12.38 29.73
CA ARG A 46 4.87 -11.93 29.10
C ARG A 46 5.41 -12.95 28.10
N HIS A 47 5.34 -14.25 28.43
CA HIS A 47 5.66 -15.33 27.50
C HIS A 47 4.74 -15.23 26.29
N PHE A 48 3.42 -15.10 26.48
CA PHE A 48 2.48 -14.86 25.39
C PHE A 48 2.87 -13.66 24.52
N THR A 49 3.12 -12.48 25.09
CA THR A 49 3.49 -11.29 24.29
C THR A 49 4.79 -11.45 23.52
N ASN A 50 5.69 -12.31 23.99
CA ASN A 50 7.01 -12.52 23.39
C ASN A 50 7.03 -13.68 22.39
N SER A 51 6.24 -14.74 22.61
CA SER A 51 6.27 -15.97 21.82
C SER A 51 5.10 -16.11 20.87
N TYR A 52 3.99 -15.41 21.12
CA TYR A 52 2.82 -15.50 20.26
C TYR A 52 3.01 -14.68 18.98
N GLN A 53 3.24 -15.40 17.88
CA GLN A 53 3.06 -14.89 16.54
C GLN A 53 1.63 -15.18 16.13
N SER A 54 0.83 -14.14 15.92
CA SER A 54 -0.50 -14.34 15.31
C SER A 54 -0.29 -15.01 13.95
N PRO A 55 -1.07 -16.06 13.61
CA PRO A 55 -0.99 -16.65 12.28
C PRO A 55 -1.16 -15.54 11.26
N THR A 56 -0.27 -15.49 10.27
CA THR A 56 -0.38 -14.51 9.18
C THR A 56 -1.63 -14.84 8.38
N VAL A 57 -2.71 -14.13 8.66
CA VAL A 57 -3.93 -14.21 7.87
C VAL A 57 -3.71 -13.40 6.60
N PHE A 58 -3.84 -14.05 5.45
CA PHE A 58 -3.85 -13.37 4.16
C PHE A 58 -5.29 -13.23 3.67
N TYR A 59 -5.63 -12.03 3.22
CA TYR A 59 -6.86 -11.72 2.52
C TYR A 59 -6.62 -11.82 1.01
N PRO A 60 -7.56 -12.43 0.25
CA PRO A 60 -7.47 -12.46 -1.20
C PRO A 60 -7.69 -11.05 -1.77
N GLY A 61 -6.76 -10.61 -2.62
CA GLY A 61 -6.92 -9.41 -3.43
C GLY A 61 -7.06 -9.79 -4.91
N VAL A 62 -8.26 -9.71 -5.47
CA VAL A 62 -8.48 -10.05 -6.89
C VAL A 62 -8.63 -8.77 -7.70
N ILE A 63 -7.88 -8.65 -8.80
CA ILE A 63 -8.00 -7.55 -9.76
C ILE A 63 -8.29 -8.14 -11.14
N GLU A 64 -9.27 -7.57 -11.83
CA GLU A 64 -9.67 -8.00 -13.18
C GLU A 64 -9.84 -6.81 -14.13
N THR A 65 -9.49 -7.02 -15.40
CA THR A 65 -9.77 -6.08 -16.48
C THR A 65 -10.06 -6.81 -17.78
N SER A 66 -10.99 -6.28 -18.58
CA SER A 66 -11.38 -6.87 -19.86
C SER A 66 -10.76 -6.11 -21.02
N TRP A 67 -10.17 -6.80 -21.98
CA TRP A 67 -9.70 -6.22 -23.24
C TRP A 67 -10.37 -6.87 -24.43
N ARG A 68 -10.21 -6.25 -25.59
CA ARG A 68 -10.88 -6.66 -26.82
C ARG A 68 -9.84 -7.04 -27.86
N GLU A 69 -9.89 -8.27 -28.35
CA GLU A 69 -9.04 -8.73 -29.45
C GLU A 69 -9.64 -8.33 -30.80
N THR A 70 -10.94 -8.54 -30.95
CA THR A 70 -11.71 -8.14 -32.14
C THR A 70 -13.04 -7.52 -31.70
N PRO A 71 -13.78 -6.80 -32.56
CA PRO A 71 -15.07 -6.21 -32.21
C PRO A 71 -16.08 -7.16 -31.55
N ARG A 72 -15.94 -8.48 -31.73
CA ARG A 72 -16.83 -9.52 -31.17
C ARG A 72 -16.16 -10.42 -30.12
N GLN A 73 -14.87 -10.24 -29.85
CA GLN A 73 -14.10 -11.13 -28.99
C GLN A 73 -13.43 -10.36 -27.86
N TYR A 74 -13.81 -10.74 -26.65
CA TYR A 74 -13.34 -10.13 -25.42
C TYR A 74 -12.60 -11.16 -24.58
N TRP A 75 -11.62 -10.68 -23.86
CA TRP A 75 -10.76 -11.46 -22.99
C TRP A 75 -10.66 -10.76 -21.64
N LEU A 76 -10.45 -11.54 -20.59
CA LEU A 76 -10.29 -11.10 -19.23
C LEU A 76 -8.86 -11.40 -18.78
N GLU A 77 -8.17 -10.36 -18.30
CA GLU A 77 -6.95 -10.53 -17.52
C GLU A 77 -7.32 -10.47 -16.03
N ARG A 78 -6.67 -11.33 -15.24
CA ARG A 78 -6.88 -11.43 -13.80
C ARG A 78 -5.57 -11.63 -13.07
N ILE A 79 -5.38 -10.99 -11.92
CA ILE A 79 -4.33 -11.34 -10.96
C ILE A 79 -4.93 -11.60 -9.58
N ASP A 80 -4.39 -12.60 -8.89
CA ASP A 80 -4.75 -12.98 -7.53
C ASP A 80 -3.57 -12.59 -6.59
N LEU A 81 -3.84 -11.76 -5.60
CA LEU A 81 -2.86 -11.28 -4.61
C LEU A 81 -3.15 -11.87 -3.24
N LYS A 82 -2.09 -12.04 -2.44
CA LYS A 82 -2.17 -12.35 -1.01
C LYS A 82 -1.79 -11.11 -0.22
N LEU A 83 -2.75 -10.50 0.46
CA LEU A 83 -2.59 -9.25 1.20
C LEU A 83 -2.70 -9.51 2.70
N GLN A 84 -1.96 -8.79 3.52
CA GLN A 84 -2.04 -8.85 4.99
C GLN A 84 -3.28 -8.14 5.53
N SER A 85 -3.87 -7.25 4.73
CA SER A 85 -5.07 -6.47 5.07
C SER A 85 -6.17 -6.67 4.03
N ASN A 86 -7.42 -6.49 4.44
CA ASN A 86 -8.55 -6.57 3.53
C ASN A 86 -8.52 -5.39 2.52
N LEU A 87 -8.87 -5.65 1.25
CA LEU A 87 -8.97 -4.63 0.19
C LEU A 87 -9.76 -3.38 0.62
N ILE A 88 -10.87 -3.54 1.34
CA ILE A 88 -11.70 -2.41 1.79
C ILE A 88 -10.96 -1.53 2.81
N GLU A 89 -10.10 -2.13 3.64
CA GLU A 89 -9.32 -1.41 4.64
C GLU A 89 -8.14 -0.66 4.01
N LEU A 90 -7.47 -1.30 3.05
CA LEU A 90 -6.37 -0.71 2.28
C LEU A 90 -6.87 0.46 1.43
N PHE A 91 -8.01 0.27 0.78
CA PHE A 91 -8.55 1.22 -0.17
C PHE A 91 -10.08 1.32 -0.06
N PRO A 92 -10.58 2.18 0.85
CA PRO A 92 -12.00 2.42 1.00
C PRO A 92 -12.64 2.81 -0.34
N PRO A 93 -13.86 2.31 -0.67
CA PRO A 93 -14.49 2.58 -1.96
C PRO A 93 -14.66 4.05 -2.34
N VAL A 94 -14.71 4.95 -1.35
CA VAL A 94 -14.72 6.40 -1.56
C VAL A 94 -13.46 6.90 -2.28
N ASN A 95 -12.33 6.22 -2.11
CA ASN A 95 -11.06 6.57 -2.74
C ASN A 95 -10.91 6.00 -4.16
N LEU A 96 -11.74 5.03 -4.57
CA LEU A 96 -11.69 4.39 -5.91
C LEU A 96 -12.11 5.32 -7.04
N ARG A 97 -12.94 6.33 -6.74
CA ARG A 97 -13.45 7.30 -7.72
C ARG A 97 -12.47 8.43 -8.03
N HIS A 98 -11.35 8.51 -7.31
CA HIS A 98 -10.36 9.56 -7.48
C HIS A 98 -9.08 9.02 -8.14
N ASP A 99 -8.29 9.94 -8.70
CA ASP A 99 -7.12 9.85 -9.60
C ASP A 99 -6.22 8.61 -9.60
N PHE A 100 -6.24 7.79 -8.55
CA PHE A 100 -5.43 6.58 -8.45
C PHE A 100 -5.71 5.64 -9.62
N TRP A 101 -6.97 5.28 -9.90
CA TRP A 101 -7.31 4.23 -10.88
C TRP A 101 -8.48 4.57 -11.81
N GLN A 102 -8.73 5.87 -12.06
CA GLN A 102 -9.68 6.46 -13.03
C GLN A 102 -10.71 5.48 -13.62
N GLY A 103 -11.71 5.12 -12.79
CA GLY A 103 -12.81 4.26 -13.20
C GLY A 103 -12.78 2.85 -12.62
N ALA A 104 -11.76 2.46 -11.85
CA ALA A 104 -11.82 1.21 -11.07
C ALA A 104 -12.95 1.24 -10.04
N TRP A 105 -13.56 0.08 -9.78
CA TRP A 105 -14.59 -0.07 -8.76
C TRP A 105 -14.42 -1.36 -7.98
N PHE A 106 -14.97 -1.37 -6.76
CA PHE A 106 -15.00 -2.55 -5.92
C PHE A 106 -16.33 -3.27 -6.12
N ASP A 107 -16.24 -4.47 -6.66
CA ASP A 107 -17.32 -5.43 -6.77
C ASP A 107 -17.54 -6.05 -5.39
N LYS A 108 -18.49 -5.49 -4.64
CA LYS A 108 -18.77 -5.90 -3.26
C LYS A 108 -19.29 -7.33 -3.14
N GLU A 109 -20.02 -7.79 -4.15
CA GLU A 109 -20.59 -9.15 -4.18
C GLU A 109 -19.49 -10.19 -4.36
N GLN A 110 -18.50 -9.89 -5.20
CA GLN A 110 -17.42 -10.82 -5.55
C GLN A 110 -16.12 -10.53 -4.79
N GLY A 111 -16.08 -9.48 -3.96
CA GLY A 111 -14.92 -9.10 -3.15
C GLY A 111 -13.67 -8.74 -3.97
N LYS A 112 -13.84 -8.15 -5.16
CA LYS A 112 -12.75 -7.90 -6.11
C LYS A 112 -12.74 -6.49 -6.67
N ILE A 113 -11.59 -6.07 -7.20
CA ILE A 113 -11.45 -4.80 -7.94
C ILE A 113 -11.61 -5.09 -9.42
N ARG A 114 -12.54 -4.39 -10.06
CA ARG A 114 -12.68 -4.37 -11.52
C ARG A 114 -12.23 -3.04 -12.07
N VAL A 115 -11.60 -3.08 -13.23
CA VAL A 115 -10.93 -1.92 -13.80
C VAL A 115 -11.27 -1.87 -15.29
N PRO A 116 -11.64 -0.71 -15.84
CA PRO A 116 -11.75 -0.59 -17.29
C PRO A 116 -10.35 -0.62 -17.92
N THR A 117 -10.19 -1.33 -19.04
CA THR A 117 -8.93 -1.26 -19.79
C THR A 117 -8.70 0.15 -20.28
N ARG A 118 -7.53 0.72 -19.96
CA ARG A 118 -7.15 2.07 -20.39
C ARG A 118 -6.66 2.04 -21.83
N PHE A 119 -7.47 2.56 -22.74
CA PHE A 119 -6.98 2.96 -24.05
C PHE A 119 -6.64 4.44 -24.00
N ASN A 120 -5.38 4.82 -24.15
CA ASN A 120 -5.02 6.23 -24.30
C ASN A 120 -5.23 6.70 -25.76
N GLY A 121 -5.83 5.84 -26.60
CA GLY A 121 -6.11 6.13 -28.01
C GLY A 121 -4.90 6.04 -28.93
N SER A 122 -3.72 5.75 -28.38
CA SER A 122 -2.48 5.61 -29.16
C SER A 122 -2.55 4.41 -30.11
N GLU A 123 -1.85 4.50 -31.24
CA GLU A 123 -1.70 3.39 -32.20
C GLU A 123 -1.18 2.13 -31.50
N MET A 124 -0.26 2.31 -30.55
CA MET A 124 0.37 1.24 -29.78
C MET A 124 -0.63 0.52 -28.87
N ASP A 125 -1.51 1.25 -28.18
CA ASP A 125 -2.56 0.65 -27.33
C ASP A 125 -3.57 -0.15 -28.17
N LYS A 126 -3.87 0.31 -29.39
CA LYS A 126 -4.78 -0.39 -30.31
C LYS A 126 -4.17 -1.68 -30.85
N ASN A 127 -2.84 -1.69 -31.04
CA ASN A 127 -2.11 -2.82 -31.58
C ASN A 127 -1.73 -3.87 -30.52
N ASN A 128 -1.75 -3.52 -29.23
CA ASN A 128 -1.48 -4.47 -28.14
C ASN A 128 -2.43 -4.30 -26.93
N PRO A 129 -3.74 -4.54 -27.12
CA PRO A 129 -4.75 -4.34 -26.08
C PRO A 129 -4.56 -5.26 -24.86
N GLN A 130 -3.98 -6.45 -25.05
CA GLN A 130 -3.69 -7.38 -23.97
C GLN A 130 -2.58 -6.89 -23.05
N SER A 131 -1.44 -6.43 -23.62
CA SER A 131 -0.35 -5.87 -22.82
C SER A 131 -0.86 -4.71 -21.98
N ARG A 132 -1.71 -3.86 -22.57
CA ARG A 132 -2.27 -2.71 -21.88
C ARG A 132 -3.19 -3.08 -20.72
N ALA A 133 -3.99 -4.13 -20.88
CA ALA A 133 -4.77 -4.71 -19.78
C ALA A 133 -3.88 -5.21 -18.65
N ARG A 134 -2.81 -5.95 -18.99
CA ARG A 134 -1.84 -6.48 -18.01
C ARG A 134 -1.10 -5.37 -17.28
N GLU A 135 -0.64 -4.33 -17.98
CA GLU A 135 -0.04 -3.12 -17.39
C GLU A 135 -0.98 -2.43 -16.40
N THR A 136 -2.26 -2.30 -16.77
CA THR A 136 -3.29 -1.69 -15.92
C THR A 136 -3.47 -2.48 -14.62
N ILE A 137 -3.62 -3.80 -14.71
CA ILE A 137 -3.73 -4.67 -13.54
C ILE A 137 -2.47 -4.60 -12.69
N ALA A 138 -1.31 -4.66 -13.33
CA ALA A 138 -0.02 -4.64 -12.66
C ALA A 138 0.21 -3.33 -11.89
N CYS A 139 -0.17 -2.18 -12.46
CA CYS A 139 -0.13 -0.89 -11.79
C CYS A 139 -0.96 -0.90 -10.50
N ILE A 140 -2.16 -1.47 -10.54
CA ILE A 140 -3.06 -1.55 -9.38
C ILE A 140 -2.53 -2.53 -8.34
N ALA A 141 -2.02 -3.68 -8.78
CA ALA A 141 -1.40 -4.65 -7.89
C ALA A 141 -0.24 -4.03 -7.10
N ARG A 142 0.64 -3.27 -7.77
CA ARG A 142 1.74 -2.56 -7.13
C ARG A 142 1.29 -1.53 -6.10
N HIS A 143 0.22 -0.79 -6.39
CA HIS A 143 -0.36 0.11 -5.40
C HIS A 143 -0.92 -0.62 -4.18
N LEU A 144 -1.61 -1.75 -4.38
CA LEU A 144 -2.18 -2.53 -3.27
C LEU A 144 -1.09 -3.11 -2.37
N VAL A 145 -0.04 -3.70 -2.93
CA VAL A 145 1.07 -4.24 -2.13
C VAL A 145 1.86 -3.14 -1.43
N PHE A 146 1.98 -1.96 -2.05
CA PHE A 146 2.56 -0.79 -1.41
C PHE A 146 1.75 -0.38 -0.17
N LEU A 147 0.42 -0.26 -0.30
CA LEU A 147 -0.46 0.08 0.80
C LEU A 147 -0.43 -0.97 1.91
N ASP A 148 -0.45 -2.25 1.53
CA ASP A 148 -0.45 -3.38 2.45
C ASP A 148 0.85 -3.46 3.26
N ALA A 149 2.01 -3.36 2.59
CA ALA A 149 3.29 -3.39 3.28
C ALA A 149 3.51 -2.14 4.17
N THR A 150 3.11 -0.96 3.68
CA THR A 150 3.40 0.30 4.38
C THR A 150 2.39 0.60 5.49
N GLY A 151 1.13 0.19 5.34
CA GLY A 151 0.01 0.59 6.19
C GLY A 151 -0.39 2.05 5.99
N LEU A 152 0.10 2.68 4.92
CA LEU A 152 -0.25 4.05 4.55
C LEU A 152 -1.66 4.10 3.98
N LYS A 153 -2.31 5.26 4.10
CA LYS A 153 -3.60 5.54 3.48
C LYS A 153 -3.49 6.70 2.48
N PRO A 154 -4.20 6.65 1.35
CA PRO A 154 -4.30 7.79 0.44
C PRO A 154 -4.77 9.05 1.18
N SER A 155 -4.23 10.20 0.79
CA SER A 155 -4.61 11.49 1.32
C SER A 155 -4.60 12.54 0.21
N PHE A 156 -5.47 13.53 0.33
CA PHE A 156 -5.54 14.69 -0.57
C PHE A 156 -5.10 15.98 0.13
N ALA A 157 -4.57 15.88 1.36
CA ALA A 157 -4.16 17.02 2.19
C ALA A 157 -2.80 17.61 1.76
N TRP A 158 -2.69 18.00 0.48
CA TRP A 158 -1.47 18.53 -0.12
C TRP A 158 -0.90 19.74 0.63
N GLN A 159 -1.76 20.67 1.06
CA GLN A 159 -1.32 21.86 1.79
C GLN A 159 -0.67 21.50 3.13
N THR A 160 -1.16 20.45 3.81
CA THR A 160 -0.60 19.96 5.06
C THR A 160 0.67 19.14 4.84
N ALA A 161 0.72 18.35 3.76
CA ALA A 161 1.87 17.53 3.42
C ALA A 161 3.07 18.37 2.92
N LEU A 162 2.82 19.48 2.22
CA LEU A 162 3.82 20.43 1.69
C LEU A 162 3.89 21.72 2.51
N VAL A 163 3.66 21.61 3.82
CA VAL A 163 3.67 22.72 4.75
C VAL A 163 5.02 23.45 4.74
N GLY A 164 4.97 24.78 4.68
CA GLY A 164 6.15 25.67 4.61
C GLY A 164 6.75 25.82 3.22
N ILE A 165 6.35 25.00 2.25
CA ILE A 165 6.82 25.10 0.87
C ILE A 165 5.90 26.05 0.08
N PRO A 166 6.41 27.17 -0.46
CA PRO A 166 5.62 28.10 -1.25
C PRO A 166 5.19 27.47 -2.58
N GLN A 167 4.05 27.89 -3.12
CA GLN A 167 3.48 27.33 -4.36
C GLN A 167 4.47 27.36 -5.54
N ALA A 168 5.25 28.44 -5.68
CA ALA A 168 6.27 28.58 -6.72
C ALA A 168 7.39 27.51 -6.63
N ALA A 169 7.73 27.05 -5.43
CA ALA A 169 8.74 25.99 -5.24
C ALA A 169 8.16 24.58 -5.42
N ARG A 170 6.83 24.40 -5.33
CA ARG A 170 6.21 23.08 -5.44
C ARG A 170 6.41 22.46 -6.82
N GLY A 171 6.38 23.25 -7.89
CA GLY A 171 6.63 22.75 -9.25
C GLY A 171 8.01 22.10 -9.43
N LEU A 172 8.99 22.49 -8.61
CA LEU A 172 10.36 21.95 -8.61
C LEU A 172 10.53 20.74 -7.69
N LEU A 173 9.54 20.47 -6.83
CA LEU A 173 9.56 19.42 -5.81
C LEU A 173 8.60 18.26 -6.11
N CYS A 174 7.77 18.44 -7.11
CA CYS A 174 6.64 17.58 -7.40
C CYS A 174 6.73 17.17 -8.88
N PHE A 175 7.52 16.12 -9.14
CA PHE A 175 7.60 15.53 -10.48
C PHE A 175 6.34 14.72 -10.80
N ASP A 176 6.41 13.97 -11.89
CA ASP A 176 5.30 13.16 -12.39
C ASP A 176 4.77 12.15 -11.34
N HIS A 177 3.51 11.80 -11.52
CA HIS A 177 2.81 10.74 -10.77
C HIS A 177 2.82 10.90 -9.24
N GLN A 178 2.82 12.14 -8.77
CA GLN A 178 2.87 12.48 -7.35
C GLN A 178 1.61 12.06 -6.57
N LYS A 179 1.82 11.58 -5.34
CA LYS A 179 0.75 11.12 -4.43
C LYS A 179 1.06 11.51 -2.99
N VAL A 180 0.03 11.83 -2.21
CA VAL A 180 0.13 12.06 -0.76
C VAL A 180 -0.45 10.88 -0.02
N TRP A 181 0.27 10.49 1.03
CA TRP A 181 -0.10 9.41 1.93
C TRP A 181 -0.09 9.89 3.36
N ARG A 182 -0.84 9.20 4.20
CA ARG A 182 -0.89 9.44 5.64
C ARG A 182 -0.69 8.14 6.38
N ASP A 183 0.20 8.13 7.37
CA ASP A 183 0.38 6.99 8.26
C ASP A 183 -0.67 6.95 9.38
N LYS A 184 -0.64 5.88 10.17
CA LYS A 184 -1.57 5.69 11.31
C LYS A 184 -1.46 6.76 12.40
N ASP A 185 -0.31 7.45 12.49
CA ASP A 185 -0.05 8.50 13.47
C ASP A 185 -0.42 9.89 12.91
N GLY A 186 -1.00 9.95 11.70
CA GLY A 186 -1.43 11.20 11.05
C GLY A 186 -0.30 11.95 10.34
N ARG A 187 0.88 11.36 10.21
CA ARG A 187 2.03 11.98 9.54
C ARG A 187 1.98 11.75 8.04
N TYR A 188 2.47 12.71 7.29
CA TYR A 188 2.38 12.69 5.83
C TYR A 188 3.66 12.19 5.17
N LEU A 189 3.47 11.44 4.08
CA LEU A 189 4.48 11.06 3.11
C LEU A 189 4.02 11.57 1.75
N ILE A 190 4.96 12.06 0.95
CA ILE A 190 4.75 12.34 -0.47
C ILE A 190 5.58 11.33 -1.25
N THR A 191 5.00 10.74 -2.29
CA THR A 191 5.75 9.98 -3.28
C THR A 191 5.66 10.67 -4.63
N THR A 192 6.71 10.58 -5.42
CA THR A 192 6.71 10.95 -6.83
C THR A 192 7.43 9.86 -7.60
N GLU A 193 7.06 9.66 -8.87
CA GLU A 193 7.65 8.62 -9.71
C GLU A 193 8.11 9.21 -11.03
N PRO A 194 9.18 10.03 -11.05
CA PRO A 194 9.74 10.56 -12.29
C PRO A 194 10.30 9.44 -13.17
N TYR A 195 10.33 9.71 -14.48
CA TYR A 195 11.12 8.92 -15.42
C TYR A 195 12.63 9.08 -15.13
N PRO A 196 13.46 8.07 -15.45
CA PRO A 196 14.86 8.01 -15.01
C PRO A 196 15.71 9.19 -15.49
N GLU A 197 15.45 9.69 -16.70
CA GLU A 197 16.08 10.88 -17.26
C GLU A 197 15.80 12.12 -16.41
N ASN A 198 14.54 12.35 -16.05
CA ASN A 198 14.15 13.48 -15.21
C ASN A 198 14.72 13.35 -13.79
N LEU A 199 14.78 12.13 -13.26
CA LEU A 199 15.37 11.88 -11.94
C LEU A 199 16.88 12.17 -11.95
N ARG A 200 17.61 11.64 -12.94
CA ARG A 200 19.06 11.78 -13.07
C ARG A 200 19.48 13.25 -13.13
N ASP A 201 18.74 14.05 -13.88
CA ASP A 201 19.10 15.44 -14.12
C ASP A 201 18.71 16.36 -12.95
N ASN A 202 17.71 15.99 -12.14
CA ASN A 202 17.12 16.90 -11.16
C ASN A 202 17.14 16.43 -9.69
N LEU A 203 17.57 15.20 -9.37
CA LEU A 203 17.47 14.65 -8.00
C LEU A 203 18.23 15.48 -6.95
N GLU A 204 19.43 15.97 -7.26
CA GLU A 204 20.21 16.76 -6.31
C GLU A 204 19.64 18.16 -6.09
N GLU A 205 19.09 18.78 -7.15
CA GLU A 205 18.33 20.02 -7.02
C GLU A 205 17.08 19.79 -6.17
N PHE A 206 16.37 18.69 -6.42
CA PHE A 206 15.19 18.30 -5.65
C PHE A 206 15.51 18.14 -4.16
N LYS A 207 16.56 17.39 -3.81
CA LYS A 207 17.06 17.24 -2.44
C LYS A 207 17.44 18.59 -1.82
N THR A 208 18.09 19.47 -2.60
CA THR A 208 18.53 20.79 -2.13
C THR A 208 17.34 21.68 -1.79
N ILE A 209 16.35 21.79 -2.68
CA ILE A 209 15.15 22.60 -2.44
C ILE A 209 14.34 21.99 -1.29
N ALA A 210 14.15 20.68 -1.25
CA ALA A 210 13.43 20.01 -0.17
C ALA A 210 14.11 20.25 1.19
N GLY A 211 15.44 20.19 1.21
CA GLY A 211 16.26 20.47 2.39
C GLY A 211 16.04 21.87 2.97
N LYS A 212 15.89 22.90 2.13
CA LYS A 212 15.59 24.28 2.56
C LYS A 212 14.30 24.37 3.39
N TYR A 213 13.35 23.48 3.16
CA TYR A 213 12.05 23.44 3.84
C TYR A 213 11.94 22.33 4.90
N ASN A 214 13.07 21.76 5.35
CA ASN A 214 13.13 20.66 6.31
C ASN A 214 12.47 19.36 5.84
N TYR A 215 12.53 19.08 4.54
CA TYR A 215 12.15 17.78 3.99
C TYR A 215 13.38 16.92 3.75
N GLU A 216 13.19 15.62 3.91
CA GLU A 216 14.11 14.58 3.50
C GLU A 216 13.54 13.92 2.25
N VAL A 217 14.42 13.60 1.31
CA VAL A 217 14.10 12.96 0.02
C VAL A 217 14.99 11.73 -0.12
N VAL A 218 14.37 10.59 -0.41
CA VAL A 218 15.07 9.31 -0.57
C VAL A 218 14.49 8.53 -1.76
N GLU A 219 15.37 8.04 -2.63
CA GLU A 219 15.00 7.10 -3.68
C GLU A 219 14.85 5.69 -3.10
N SER A 220 13.78 5.01 -3.49
CA SER A 220 13.49 3.64 -3.09
C SER A 220 14.19 2.64 -4.00
N ARG A 221 14.68 1.53 -3.43
CA ARG A 221 15.16 0.37 -4.20
C ARG A 221 14.00 -0.41 -4.84
N TRP A 222 12.84 -0.40 -4.20
CA TRP A 222 11.62 -0.92 -4.81
C TRP A 222 11.17 0.06 -5.92
N PRO A 223 10.94 -0.43 -7.15
CA PRO A 223 11.01 0.43 -8.33
C PRO A 223 9.82 1.40 -8.47
N GLY A 224 8.66 1.09 -7.88
CA GLY A 224 7.52 2.01 -7.81
C GLY A 224 6.19 1.39 -8.21
N MET A 225 5.15 2.22 -8.22
CA MET A 225 3.78 1.78 -8.48
C MET A 225 3.35 2.03 -9.92
N HIS A 226 3.76 3.17 -10.51
CA HIS A 226 3.22 3.66 -11.77
C HIS A 226 3.61 2.77 -12.95
N ASN A 227 4.87 2.80 -13.38
CA ASN A 227 5.37 2.04 -14.51
C ASN A 227 6.82 1.64 -14.26
N PRO A 228 7.13 0.62 -13.44
CA PRO A 228 8.51 0.31 -13.04
C PRO A 228 9.29 -0.53 -14.07
N SER A 229 8.99 -0.43 -15.37
CA SER A 229 9.75 -1.13 -16.40
C SER A 229 11.20 -0.61 -16.46
N GLU A 230 12.05 -1.27 -17.25
CA GLU A 230 13.45 -0.88 -17.43
C GLU A 230 13.60 0.62 -17.74
N PHE A 231 12.78 1.11 -18.67
CA PHE A 231 12.66 2.53 -19.08
C PHE A 231 11.56 3.29 -18.34
N GLY A 232 11.04 2.67 -17.29
CA GLY A 232 9.91 3.14 -16.53
C GLY A 232 10.29 4.09 -15.38
N THR A 233 9.32 4.44 -14.57
CA THR A 233 9.44 5.40 -13.47
C THR A 233 10.25 4.86 -12.29
N ARG A 234 10.70 5.76 -11.41
CA ARG A 234 11.44 5.42 -10.18
C ARG A 234 10.80 6.04 -8.96
N LEU A 235 10.54 5.24 -7.93
CA LEU A 235 9.89 5.74 -6.71
C LEU A 235 10.82 6.57 -5.84
N VAL A 236 10.42 7.83 -5.62
CA VAL A 236 11.07 8.74 -4.69
C VAL A 236 10.10 9.11 -3.57
N LEU A 237 10.60 9.05 -2.33
CA LEU A 237 9.86 9.35 -1.11
C LEU A 237 10.33 10.70 -0.58
N MET A 238 9.38 11.52 -0.13
CA MET A 238 9.65 12.79 0.52
C MET A 238 8.79 12.94 1.78
N ALA A 239 9.43 13.31 2.90
CA ALA A 239 8.73 13.59 4.15
C ALA A 239 9.41 14.70 4.94
N HIS A 240 8.63 15.45 5.71
CA HIS A 240 9.17 16.48 6.59
C HIS A 240 9.95 15.86 7.75
N LYS A 241 11.22 16.23 7.95
CA LYS A 241 12.17 15.61 8.91
C LYS A 241 11.63 15.47 10.34
N LYS A 242 10.85 16.46 10.81
CA LYS A 242 10.30 16.48 12.20
C LYS A 242 8.89 15.92 12.38
N ARG A 243 8.03 15.94 11.35
CA ARG A 243 6.58 15.66 11.47
C ARG A 243 6.01 14.80 10.34
N GLY A 244 6.84 14.47 9.36
CA GLY A 244 6.50 13.56 8.28
C GLY A 244 6.63 12.11 8.71
N ALA A 245 6.19 11.21 7.84
CA ALA A 245 6.28 9.78 8.08
C ALA A 245 7.75 9.33 8.22
N ASN A 246 7.98 8.23 8.95
CA ASN A 246 9.32 7.68 9.13
C ASN A 246 9.80 6.99 7.83
N LEU A 247 10.59 7.69 7.03
CA LEU A 247 11.08 7.21 5.74
C LEU A 247 11.87 5.91 5.87
N ARG A 248 12.75 5.80 6.87
CA ARG A 248 13.56 4.59 7.08
C ARG A 248 12.70 3.36 7.34
N ALA A 249 11.66 3.50 8.17
CA ALA A 249 10.73 2.40 8.45
C ALA A 249 9.89 2.02 7.21
N ILE A 250 9.51 2.99 6.39
CA ILE A 250 8.80 2.74 5.13
C ILE A 250 9.71 2.02 4.13
N LEU A 251 10.93 2.51 3.92
CA LEU A 251 11.91 1.91 3.01
C LEU A 251 12.22 0.46 3.40
N ALA A 252 12.41 0.19 4.70
CA ALA A 252 12.62 -1.17 5.19
C ALA A 252 11.46 -2.13 4.82
N LYS A 253 10.22 -1.64 4.80
CA LYS A 253 9.06 -2.42 4.36
C LYS A 253 9.04 -2.62 2.84
N LEU A 254 9.42 -1.58 2.08
CA LEU A 254 9.49 -1.64 0.62
C LEU A 254 10.59 -2.58 0.13
N ASP A 255 11.72 -2.67 0.83
CA ASP A 255 12.82 -3.57 0.49
C ASP A 255 12.43 -5.06 0.56
N HIS A 256 11.32 -5.39 1.24
CA HIS A 256 10.76 -6.75 1.29
C HIS A 256 9.73 -7.03 0.20
N LEU A 257 9.31 -6.01 -0.57
CA LEU A 257 8.38 -6.20 -1.67
C LEU A 257 9.09 -6.81 -2.89
N PRO A 258 8.41 -7.68 -3.66
CA PRO A 258 8.98 -8.18 -4.90
C PRO A 258 9.21 -7.02 -5.88
N ALA A 259 10.36 -7.05 -6.55
CA ALA A 259 10.69 -6.06 -7.58
C ALA A 259 9.79 -6.16 -8.82
N SER A 260 9.22 -7.35 -9.08
CA SER A 260 8.46 -7.63 -10.30
C SER A 260 6.99 -7.94 -10.01
N TYR A 261 6.14 -6.97 -10.31
CA TYR A 261 4.84 -7.21 -10.93
C TYR A 261 4.91 -6.65 -12.37
N LEU A 262 5.96 -7.00 -13.13
CA LEU A 262 6.16 -6.48 -14.48
C LEU A 262 5.42 -7.35 -15.51
N PRO A 263 4.69 -6.75 -16.47
CA PRO A 263 3.95 -7.49 -17.50
C PRO A 263 4.83 -8.28 -18.47
N ASP A 264 6.10 -7.89 -18.65
CA ASP A 264 6.83 -8.21 -19.89
C ASP A 264 7.78 -9.41 -19.84
N GLN A 265 7.98 -10.05 -18.67
CA GLN A 265 8.85 -11.24 -18.61
C GLN A 265 8.16 -12.50 -18.11
N LEU A 266 7.16 -12.42 -17.22
CA LEU A 266 6.34 -13.55 -16.80
C LEU A 266 5.00 -13.02 -16.26
N TRP A 267 3.97 -12.93 -17.11
CA TRP A 267 2.61 -12.63 -16.63
C TRP A 267 2.19 -13.66 -15.57
N GLN A 268 2.05 -13.21 -14.32
CA GLN A 268 1.69 -14.08 -13.19
C GLN A 268 0.17 -14.25 -13.05
N GLY A 269 -0.61 -13.55 -13.87
CA GLY A 269 -2.06 -13.62 -13.87
C GLY A 269 -2.61 -14.69 -14.81
N LYS A 270 -3.92 -14.65 -15.01
CA LYS A 270 -4.68 -15.56 -15.88
C LYS A 270 -5.33 -14.75 -17.00
N THR A 271 -5.29 -15.30 -18.21
CA THR A 271 -6.04 -14.81 -19.37
C THR A 271 -7.18 -15.81 -19.63
N THR A 272 -8.42 -15.34 -19.68
CA THR A 272 -9.59 -16.18 -19.98
C THR A 272 -10.51 -15.51 -20.99
N PRO A 273 -11.14 -16.26 -21.92
CA PRO A 273 -12.17 -15.69 -22.80
C PRO A 273 -13.39 -15.23 -21.98
N MET A 274 -14.08 -14.18 -22.46
CA MET A 274 -15.33 -13.67 -21.87
C MET A 274 -16.56 -14.08 -22.67
#